data_AF-A0A1V0B6M3-F1
#
_entry.id   AF-A0A1V0B6M3-F1
#
_cell.length_a   1.000
_cell.length_b   1.000
_cell.length_c   1.000
_cell.angle_alpha   90.00
_cell.angle_beta   90.00
_cell.angle_gamma   90.00
#
_symmetry.space_group_name_H-M   'P 1'
#
loop_
_entity.id
_entity.type
_entity.pdbx_description
1 polymer ?
#
loop_
_entity_poly.entity_id
_entity_poly.type
_entity_poly.pdbx_seq_one_letter_code
_entity_poly.pdbx_strand_id
1 'polypeptide(L)' 'MGLNDSWATNSQHRINAMTESQILALFEQFGVVRFQEHDEPGTTALGRPKHWHTFSVVAIRQASA' A
#
# COMPACT_ATOMS: atom_id res chain seq x y z
N MET A 1 0.78 0.00 -3.39
CA MET A 1 0.17 1.34 -3.28
C MET A 1 -1.32 1.17 -3.45
N GLY A 2 -2.13 2.05 -2.87
CA GLY A 2 -3.57 2.03 -3.09
C GLY A 2 -4.00 2.77 -4.35
N LEU A 3 -5.25 2.55 -4.74
CA LEU A 3 -5.81 3.08 -6.00
C LEU A 3 -5.90 4.60 -6.05
N ASN A 4 -6.01 5.27 -4.90
CA ASN A 4 -6.10 6.73 -4.83
C ASN A 4 -4.73 7.43 -4.83
N ASP A 5 -3.63 6.67 -4.96
CA ASP A 5 -2.31 7.30 -4.99
C ASP A 5 -2.15 8.15 -6.26
N SER A 6 -1.76 9.40 -6.08
CA SER A 6 -1.58 10.35 -7.21
C SER A 6 -0.50 9.92 -8.22
N TRP A 7 0.40 8.99 -7.88
CA TRP A 7 1.31 8.41 -8.86
C TRP A 7 0.72 7.23 -9.61
N ALA A 8 -0.34 6.60 -9.12
CA ALA A 8 -1.03 5.52 -9.85
C ALA A 8 -1.70 6.02 -11.14
N THR A 9 -2.04 7.31 -11.19
CA THR A 9 -2.66 7.96 -12.36
C THR A 9 -1.64 8.55 -13.33
N ASN A 10 -0.36 8.61 -12.97
CA ASN A 10 0.68 9.21 -13.82
C ASN A 10 1.35 8.14 -14.70
N SER A 11 1.24 8.29 -16.03
CA SER A 11 1.82 7.37 -17.02
C SER A 11 3.35 7.27 -17.00
N GLN A 12 4.04 8.24 -16.38
CA GLN A 12 5.50 8.21 -16.19
C GLN A 12 5.93 7.23 -15.09
N HIS A 13 5.00 6.77 -14.25
CA HIS A 13 5.27 5.86 -13.15
C HIS A 13 4.43 4.58 -13.32
N ARG A 14 5.08 3.45 -13.58
CA ARG A 14 4.40 2.16 -13.59
C ARG A 14 4.23 1.67 -12.15
N ILE A 15 3.10 2.01 -11.55
CA ILE A 15 2.75 1.56 -10.20
C ILE A 15 1.71 0.46 -10.29
N ASN A 16 1.95 -0.63 -9.56
CA ASN A 16 0.94 -1.64 -9.32
C ASN A 16 0.06 -1.19 -8.14
N ALA A 17 -1.01 -0.47 -8.46
CA ALA A 17 -1.99 -0.03 -7.48
C ALA A 17 -2.99 -1.17 -7.21
N MET A 18 -3.29 -1.40 -5.93
CA MET A 18 -4.10 -2.52 -5.46
C MET A 18 -5.18 -2.04 -4.50
N THR A 19 -6.28 -2.80 -4.43
CA THR A 19 -7.26 -2.65 -3.36
C THR A 19 -6.75 -3.23 -2.04
N GLU A 20 -7.36 -2.85 -0.93
CA GLU A 20 -7.13 -3.50 0.38
C GLU A 20 -7.25 -5.02 0.28
N SER A 21 -8.30 -5.53 -0.35
CA SER A 21 -8.53 -6.98 -0.51
C SER A 21 -7.41 -7.68 -1.29
N GLN A 22 -6.90 -7.04 -2.34
CA GLN A 22 -5.76 -7.57 -3.10
C GLN A 22 -4.48 -7.57 -2.28
N ILE A 23 -4.27 -6.55 -1.44
CA ILE A 23 -3.13 -6.53 -0.51
C ILE A 23 -3.26 -7.65 0.52
N LEU A 24 -4.43 -7.82 1.14
CA LEU A 24 -4.66 -8.89 2.12
C LEU A 24 -4.45 -10.28 1.51
N ALA A 25 -4.85 -10.49 0.25
CA ALA A 25 -4.61 -11.74 -0.48
C ALA A 25 -3.11 -12.09 -0.59
N LEU A 26 -2.21 -11.09 -0.67
CA LEU A 26 -0.76 -11.34 -0.68
C LEU A 26 -0.24 -11.94 0.64
N PHE A 27 -0.98 -11.77 1.74
CA PHE A 27 -0.61 -12.22 3.08
C PHE A 27 -1.41 -13.44 3.55
N GLU A 28 -2.12 -14.15 2.67
CA GLU A 28 -2.93 -15.33 3.04
C GLU A 28 -2.15 -16.41 3.81
N GLN A 29 -0.84 -16.54 3.56
CA GLN A 29 0.03 -17.51 4.25
C GLN A 29 0.66 -16.96 5.55
N PHE A 30 0.24 -15.78 5.98
CA PHE A 30 0.77 -15.09 7.14
C PHE A 30 -0.35 -14.80 8.15
N GLY A 31 -0.01 -14.80 9.43
CA GLY A 31 -0.86 -14.18 10.45
C GLY A 31 -0.64 -12.67 10.43
N VAL A 32 -1.59 -11.91 9.87
CA VAL A 32 -1.54 -10.44 9.89
C VAL A 32 -1.78 -9.95 11.32
N VAL A 33 -0.78 -9.30 11.90
CA VAL A 33 -0.81 -8.74 13.26
C VAL A 33 -1.33 -7.30 13.26
N ARG A 34 -0.96 -6.53 12.23
CA ARG A 34 -1.41 -5.16 12.03
C ARG A 34 -1.56 -4.90 10.55
N PHE A 35 -2.69 -4.30 10.22
CA PHE A 35 -2.96 -3.73 8.91
C PHE A 35 -3.42 -2.29 9.12
N GLN A 36 -2.80 -1.35 8.41
CA GLN A 36 -3.21 0.05 8.41
C GLN A 36 -3.15 0.60 7.00
N GLU A 37 -4.27 1.14 6.54
CA GLU A 37 -4.35 1.96 5.33
C GLU A 37 -4.06 3.42 5.67
N HIS A 38 -3.35 4.10 4.78
CA HIS A 38 -3.08 5.52 4.84
C HIS A 38 -3.48 6.13 3.51
N ASP A 39 -4.51 6.97 3.52
CA ASP A 39 -5.03 7.65 2.33
C ASP A 39 -5.10 9.16 2.63
N GLU A 40 -3.98 9.87 2.41
CA GLU A 40 -3.78 11.22 2.93
C GLU A 40 -2.98 12.13 2.00
N PRO A 41 -3.24 13.46 2.04
CA PRO A 41 -2.40 14.43 1.36
C PRO A 41 -1.04 14.54 2.06
N GLY A 42 0.00 14.81 1.27
CA GLY A 42 1.34 15.05 1.76
C GLY A 42 2.20 15.78 0.75
N THR A 43 3.51 15.71 0.95
CA THR A 43 4.49 16.42 0.12
C THR A 43 5.62 15.48 -0.27
N THR A 44 6.07 15.56 -1.52
CA THR A 44 7.27 14.85 -1.98
C THR A 44 8.53 15.46 -1.37
N ALA A 45 9.65 14.74 -1.43
CA ALA A 45 10.95 15.27 -0.99
C ALA A 45 11.38 16.56 -1.72
N LEU A 46 10.82 16.84 -2.91
CA LEU A 46 11.05 18.07 -3.68
C LEU A 46 10.05 19.19 -3.36
N GLY A 47 9.25 19.06 -2.31
CA GLY A 47 8.29 20.09 -1.90
C GLY A 47 7.00 20.14 -2.72
N ARG A 48 6.76 19.17 -3.63
CA ARG A 48 5.53 19.16 -4.46
C ARG A 48 4.37 18.47 -3.73
N PRO A 49 3.14 19.00 -3.79
CA PRO A 49 1.95 18.32 -3.28
C PRO A 49 1.80 16.93 -3.88
N LYS A 50 1.37 15.99 -3.05
CA LYS A 50 1.10 14.61 -3.47
C LYS A 50 0.00 14.01 -2.61
N HIS A 51 -0.90 13.25 -3.22
CA HIS A 51 -1.79 12.36 -2.49
C HIS A 51 -1.12 10.99 -2.34
N TRP A 52 -0.95 10.53 -1.10
CA TRP A 52 -0.36 9.24 -0.76
C TRP A 52 -1.46 8.24 -0.42
N HIS A 53 -1.42 7.09 -1.08
CA HIS A 53 -2.25 5.95 -0.69
C HIS A 53 -1.35 4.73 -0.47
N THR A 54 -1.08 4.41 0.79
CA THR A 54 -0.15 3.34 1.20
C THR A 54 -0.78 2.39 2.23
N PHE A 55 -0.16 1.23 2.40
CA PHE A 55 -0.55 0.23 3.38
C PHE A 55 0.65 -0.18 4.23
N SER A 56 0.49 -0.14 5.54
CA SER A 56 1.44 -0.65 6.52
C SER A 56 0.95 -2.00 7.02
N VAL A 57 1.73 -3.06 6.76
CA VAL A 57 1.38 -4.44 7.14
C VAL A 57 2.49 -5.03 8.00
N VAL A 58 2.11 -5.54 9.18
CA VAL A 58 2.97 -6.38 10.03
C VAL A 58 2.33 -7.76 10.05
N ALA A 59 3.07 -8.76 9.59
CA ALA A 59 2.58 -10.12 9.52
C ALA A 59 3.67 -11.12 9.95
N ILE A 60 3.25 -12.21 10.57
CA ILE A 60 4.13 -13.29 11.03
C ILE A 60 3.94 -14.48 10.10
N ARG A 61 5.06 -15.02 9.59
CA ARG A 61 5.02 -16.26 8.80
C ARG A 61 4.48 -17.37 9.68
N GLN A 62 3.39 -18.02 9.27
CA GLN A 62 2.94 -19.21 9.96
C GLN A 62 3.98 -20.31 9.72
N ALA A 63 4.53 -20.88 10.80
CA ALA A 63 5.38 -22.05 10.65
C ALA A 63 4.51 -23.17 10.07
N SER A 64 4.94 -23.72 8.93
CA SER A 64 4.35 -24.93 8.38
C SER A 64 4.47 -26.02 9.45
N ALA A 65 3.33 -26.56 9.90
CA ALA A 65 3.30 -27.72 10.79
C ALA A 65 3.77 -28.97 10.05
#